data_AF-A0A2H9NB88-F1
#
_entry.id   AF-A0A2H9NB88-F1
#
_cell.length_a   1.000
_cell.length_b   1.000
_cell.length_c   1.000
_cell.angle_alpha   90.00
_cell.angle_beta   90.00
_cell.angle_gamma   90.00
#
_symmetry.space_group_name_H-M   'P 1'
#
loop_
_entity.id
_entity.type
_entity.pdbx_description
1 polymer ?
#
loop_
_entity_poly.entity_id
_entity_poly.type
_entity_poly.pdbx_seq_one_letter_code
_entity_poly.pdbx_strand_id
1 'polypeptide(L)'
;MRILAIHSDYINFEPTKKALKSAEDVEKKKEGMKDCLVVFSSVEKVDEKNVDGTVAKLVDEIKNIIKQVKTNRIVLYPYAHLSSELANPKTAVEVLEKAEKLLKEDFEVLRAPFGWYKKFEIKCKGHPLAELSREFTAVNSKPTGEKERKEGSEFNKFFLISSKGDVEEITEKDWKNAKLWKSKEQRVGMLHHFVRNEIAGNIAKAAPKHVELMRKLELYDYVPESDVGNLRCYPNGALIFDLLKDYTLYNSALKLGCMKLYNPLMFDPEDKIIQELVSDFHEKDYKILSEKKEFILRYASDPLNFPMLKKLNITYKQMPFAIYEEAPSFRLEKRGETVGLKRLRAFNMLDIHVFTKTEKESTDKIEELCYNFDNMLKNLIGDKWVLGWEVVEEYWDKYKDYFKRISKKMKCP
;
A
#
# COMPACT_ATOMS: atom_id res chain seq x y z
N MET A 1 -6.00 -7.56 -19.60
CA MET A 1 -5.71 -8.86 -20.25
C MET A 1 -5.67 -9.97 -19.23
N ARG A 2 -6.23 -11.14 -19.58
CA ARG A 2 -6.20 -12.36 -18.75
C ARG A 2 -5.59 -13.53 -19.51
N ILE A 3 -4.75 -14.31 -18.82
CA ILE A 3 -4.23 -15.57 -19.35
C ILE A 3 -4.37 -16.72 -18.35
N LEU A 4 -4.59 -17.92 -18.89
CA LEU A 4 -4.46 -19.20 -18.21
C LEU A 4 -3.40 -20.02 -18.93
N ALA A 5 -2.28 -20.25 -18.25
CA ALA A 5 -1.14 -20.99 -18.76
C ALA A 5 -1.14 -22.42 -18.20
N ILE A 6 -1.13 -23.41 -19.09
CA ILE A 6 -1.14 -24.84 -18.74
C ILE A 6 0.08 -25.53 -19.33
N HIS A 7 1.00 -26.00 -18.48
CA HIS A 7 2.12 -26.84 -18.89
C HIS A 7 1.62 -28.25 -19.19
N SER A 8 1.73 -28.64 -20.46
CA SER A 8 1.02 -29.78 -21.00
C SER A 8 1.95 -30.75 -21.72
N ASP A 9 1.66 -32.05 -21.59
CA ASP A 9 2.27 -33.10 -22.41
C ASP A 9 1.97 -32.87 -23.90
N TYR A 10 0.76 -32.41 -24.20
CA TYR A 10 0.37 -31.99 -25.54
C TYR A 10 -0.90 -31.12 -25.51
N ILE A 11 -1.09 -30.38 -26.60
CA ILE A 11 -2.38 -29.85 -27.02
C ILE A 11 -2.60 -30.17 -28.51
N ASN A 12 -3.81 -30.57 -28.86
CA ASN A 12 -4.31 -30.65 -30.22
C ASN A 12 -5.55 -29.78 -30.35
N PHE A 13 -5.70 -29.06 -31.47
CA PHE A 13 -6.89 -28.29 -31.76
C PHE A 13 -7.26 -28.33 -33.25
N GLU A 14 -8.55 -28.20 -33.55
CA GLU A 14 -9.11 -28.25 -34.90
C GLU A 14 -10.19 -27.16 -35.05
N PRO A 15 -10.02 -26.19 -35.98
CA PRO A 15 -11.04 -25.19 -36.27
C PRO A 15 -12.26 -25.83 -36.95
N THR A 16 -13.46 -25.55 -36.44
CA THR A 16 -14.70 -26.19 -36.94
C THR A 16 -15.61 -25.21 -37.67
N LYS A 17 -16.03 -24.14 -36.99
CA LYS A 17 -16.95 -23.10 -37.51
C LYS A 17 -16.43 -21.70 -37.15
N LYS A 18 -16.62 -20.74 -38.07
CA LYS A 18 -16.37 -19.31 -37.79
C LYS A 18 -17.35 -18.82 -36.73
N ALA A 19 -16.83 -18.22 -35.67
CA ALA A 19 -17.60 -17.55 -34.63
C ALA A 19 -17.80 -16.05 -34.93
N LEU A 20 -16.94 -15.47 -35.77
CA LEU A 20 -17.00 -14.08 -36.21
C LEU A 20 -16.96 -13.98 -37.74
N LYS A 21 -17.63 -12.97 -38.31
CA LYS A 21 -17.51 -12.65 -39.74
C LYS A 21 -16.10 -12.21 -40.13
N SER A 22 -15.38 -11.58 -39.20
CA SER A 22 -13.99 -11.13 -39.34
C SER A 22 -12.97 -12.19 -38.89
N ALA A 23 -13.35 -13.45 -38.79
CA ALA A 23 -12.43 -14.52 -38.41
C ALA A 23 -11.36 -14.74 -39.48
N GLU A 24 -10.16 -15.11 -39.06
CA GLU A 24 -9.03 -15.43 -39.95
C GLU A 24 -9.41 -16.55 -40.94
N ASP A 25 -8.95 -16.46 -42.19
CA ASP A 25 -9.12 -17.52 -43.16
C ASP A 25 -8.06 -18.60 -42.93
N VAL A 26 -8.51 -19.77 -42.47
CA VAL A 26 -7.63 -20.90 -42.13
C VAL A 26 -8.18 -22.20 -42.69
N GLU A 27 -7.27 -23.11 -43.03
CA GLU A 27 -7.63 -24.50 -43.36
C GLU A 27 -8.17 -25.21 -42.11
N LYS A 28 -9.22 -26.02 -42.27
CA LYS A 28 -9.80 -26.83 -41.17
C LYS A 28 -8.96 -28.08 -40.94
N LYS A 29 -7.72 -27.88 -40.48
CA LYS A 29 -6.77 -28.94 -40.19
C LYS A 29 -6.59 -29.10 -38.69
N LYS A 30 -6.37 -30.33 -38.24
CA LYS A 30 -5.95 -30.63 -36.88
C LYS A 30 -4.48 -30.26 -36.72
N GLU A 31 -4.20 -29.38 -35.77
CA GLU A 31 -2.85 -28.91 -35.41
C GLU A 31 -2.60 -29.08 -33.92
N GLY A 32 -1.35 -28.99 -33.49
CA GLY A 32 -1.01 -29.21 -32.10
C GLY A 32 0.49 -29.16 -31.83
N MET A 33 0.84 -29.21 -30.56
CA MET A 33 2.22 -29.17 -30.08
C MET A 33 2.38 -30.09 -28.88
N LYS A 34 3.51 -30.80 -28.80
CA LYS A 34 3.89 -31.66 -27.66
C LYS A 34 4.86 -30.92 -26.75
N ASP A 35 4.79 -31.22 -25.46
CA ASP A 35 5.66 -30.69 -24.40
C ASP A 35 5.73 -29.16 -24.42
N CYS A 36 4.61 -28.51 -24.15
CA CYS A 36 4.45 -27.08 -24.39
C CYS A 36 3.72 -26.37 -23.25
N LEU A 37 3.91 -25.06 -23.18
CA LEU A 37 3.09 -24.17 -22.40
C LEU A 37 1.92 -23.68 -23.27
N VAL A 38 0.72 -24.12 -22.96
CA VAL A 38 -0.50 -23.61 -23.60
C VAL A 38 -0.95 -22.36 -22.88
N VAL A 39 -1.00 -21.24 -23.57
CA VAL A 39 -1.41 -19.95 -23.02
C VAL A 39 -2.78 -19.59 -23.60
N PHE A 40 -3.83 -19.90 -22.85
CA PHE A 40 -5.18 -19.44 -23.15
C PHE A 40 -5.27 -17.95 -22.85
N SER A 41 -5.65 -17.14 -23.83
CA SER A 41 -5.56 -15.67 -23.75
C SER A 41 -6.87 -14.98 -24.07
N SER A 42 -7.28 -14.04 -23.21
CA SER A 42 -8.38 -13.09 -23.41
C SER A 42 -7.85 -11.66 -23.35
N VAL A 43 -8.00 -10.91 -24.46
CA VAL A 43 -7.70 -9.48 -24.52
C VAL A 43 -8.95 -8.70 -24.12
N GLU A 44 -8.79 -7.73 -23.22
CA GLU A 44 -9.90 -7.00 -22.58
C GLU A 44 -10.02 -5.59 -23.11
N LYS A 45 -11.20 -4.98 -22.98
CA LYS A 45 -11.52 -3.65 -23.49
C LYS A 45 -10.55 -2.57 -23.00
N VAL A 46 -10.03 -2.71 -21.79
CA VAL A 46 -9.02 -1.79 -21.23
C VAL A 46 -7.70 -1.84 -22.00
N ASP A 47 -7.32 -3.00 -22.55
CA ASP A 47 -6.05 -3.20 -23.25
C ASP A 47 -6.00 -2.45 -24.59
N GLU A 48 -7.15 -2.08 -25.15
CA GLU A 48 -7.26 -1.25 -26.36
C GLU A 48 -6.59 0.11 -26.23
N LYS A 49 -6.48 0.64 -25.00
CA LYS A 49 -5.87 1.95 -24.75
C LYS A 49 -4.34 1.92 -24.83
N ASN A 50 -3.70 0.74 -24.71
CA ASN A 50 -2.25 0.58 -24.81
C ASN A 50 -1.88 -0.82 -25.32
N VAL A 51 -2.00 -1.01 -26.64
CA VAL A 51 -1.74 -2.30 -27.31
C VAL A 51 -0.30 -2.74 -27.11
N ASP A 52 0.69 -1.89 -27.42
CA ASP A 52 2.10 -2.27 -27.37
C ASP A 52 2.57 -2.57 -25.93
N GLY A 53 2.10 -1.81 -24.95
CA GLY A 53 2.35 -2.13 -23.54
C GLY A 53 1.70 -3.45 -23.10
N THR A 54 0.53 -3.79 -23.65
CA THR A 54 -0.15 -5.06 -23.36
C THR A 54 0.64 -6.24 -23.93
N VAL A 55 1.14 -6.09 -25.15
CA VAL A 55 2.03 -7.06 -25.80
C VAL A 55 3.29 -7.27 -24.97
N ALA A 56 3.96 -6.20 -24.55
CA ALA A 56 5.18 -6.29 -23.74
C ALA A 56 4.92 -7.08 -22.44
N LYS A 57 3.87 -6.73 -21.69
CA LYS A 57 3.49 -7.45 -20.45
C LYS A 57 3.16 -8.92 -20.68
N LEU A 58 2.41 -9.23 -21.76
CA LEU A 58 2.09 -10.60 -22.11
C LEU A 58 3.34 -11.42 -22.39
N VAL A 59 4.27 -10.89 -23.19
CA VAL A 59 5.53 -11.54 -23.52
C VAL A 59 6.38 -11.77 -22.27
N ASP A 60 6.48 -10.77 -21.39
CA ASP A 60 7.23 -10.87 -20.14
C ASP A 60 6.65 -11.94 -19.21
N GLU A 61 5.32 -11.97 -19.02
CA GLU A 61 4.66 -12.99 -18.19
C GLU A 61 4.87 -14.40 -18.77
N ILE A 62 4.75 -14.57 -20.08
CA ILE A 62 5.00 -15.87 -20.73
C ILE A 62 6.45 -16.30 -20.54
N LYS A 63 7.42 -15.40 -20.75
CA LYS A 63 8.85 -15.65 -20.51
C LYS A 63 9.11 -16.05 -19.05
N ASN A 64 8.45 -15.41 -18.09
CA ASN A 64 8.58 -15.72 -16.67
C ASN A 64 8.04 -17.12 -16.33
N ILE A 65 6.90 -17.52 -16.89
CA ILE A 65 6.31 -18.84 -16.66
C ILE A 65 7.17 -19.93 -17.28
N ILE A 66 7.60 -19.73 -18.54
CA ILE A 66 8.46 -20.68 -19.27
C ILE A 66 9.74 -21.01 -18.52
N LYS A 67 10.42 -20.00 -17.95
CA LYS A 67 11.62 -20.20 -17.14
C LYS A 67 11.40 -21.14 -15.96
N GLN A 68 10.21 -21.09 -15.35
CA GLN A 68 9.86 -21.92 -14.20
C GLN A 68 9.55 -23.36 -14.59
N VAL A 69 8.81 -23.55 -15.69
CA VAL A 69 8.38 -24.88 -16.14
C VAL A 69 9.37 -25.58 -17.08
N LYS A 70 10.40 -24.86 -17.53
CA LYS A 70 11.54 -25.36 -18.33
C LYS A 70 11.15 -26.01 -19.66
N THR A 71 10.21 -25.39 -20.39
CA THR A 71 9.88 -25.75 -21.79
C THR A 71 10.36 -24.67 -22.76
N ASN A 72 10.51 -24.98 -24.05
CA ASN A 72 10.84 -24.03 -25.10
C ASN A 72 9.71 -23.83 -26.13
N ARG A 73 8.54 -24.42 -25.85
CA ARG A 73 7.42 -24.55 -26.78
C ARG A 73 6.18 -23.86 -26.24
N ILE A 74 5.54 -23.04 -27.06
CA ILE A 74 4.44 -22.16 -26.68
C ILE A 74 3.27 -22.36 -27.63
N VAL A 75 2.07 -22.53 -27.07
CA VAL A 75 0.84 -22.44 -27.85
C VAL A 75 0.04 -21.24 -27.40
N LEU A 76 -0.03 -20.19 -28.22
CA LEU A 76 -0.92 -19.04 -27.99
C LEU A 76 -2.33 -19.41 -28.44
N TYR A 77 -3.26 -19.51 -27.49
CA TYR A 77 -4.61 -19.97 -27.75
C TYR A 77 -5.64 -18.87 -27.42
N PRO A 78 -6.24 -18.20 -28.42
CA PRO A 78 -7.30 -17.22 -28.16
C PRO A 78 -8.52 -17.89 -27.53
N TYR A 79 -8.88 -17.44 -26.32
CA TYR A 79 -9.92 -18.05 -25.49
C TYR A 79 -10.71 -16.98 -24.76
N ALA A 80 -11.80 -16.50 -25.40
CA ALA A 80 -12.62 -15.39 -24.92
C ALA A 80 -13.36 -15.64 -23.59
N HIS A 81 -13.42 -16.88 -23.12
CA HIS A 81 -14.18 -17.23 -21.92
C HIS A 81 -13.47 -16.90 -20.59
N LEU A 82 -12.26 -16.33 -20.62
CA LEU A 82 -11.57 -15.89 -19.40
C LEU A 82 -12.02 -14.50 -18.92
N SER A 83 -12.71 -13.73 -19.77
CA SER A 83 -13.16 -12.37 -19.44
C SER A 83 -14.58 -12.10 -19.90
N SER A 84 -15.29 -11.25 -19.14
CA SER A 84 -16.59 -10.68 -19.49
C SER A 84 -16.49 -9.34 -20.21
N GLU A 85 -15.30 -8.73 -20.29
CA GLU A 85 -15.07 -7.39 -20.85
C GLU A 85 -14.11 -7.44 -22.04
N LEU A 86 -14.50 -8.10 -23.11
CA LEU A 86 -13.64 -8.38 -24.27
C LEU A 86 -13.30 -7.11 -25.07
N ALA A 87 -12.05 -7.05 -25.55
CA ALA A 87 -11.64 -6.09 -26.57
C ALA A 87 -12.33 -6.37 -27.91
N ASN A 88 -12.33 -5.36 -28.78
CA ASN A 88 -12.77 -5.52 -30.15
C ASN A 88 -11.87 -6.56 -30.88
N PRO A 89 -12.43 -7.33 -31.84
CA PRO A 89 -11.71 -8.38 -32.55
C PRO A 89 -10.39 -7.95 -33.20
N LYS A 90 -10.33 -6.73 -33.75
CA LYS A 90 -9.14 -6.24 -34.45
C LYS A 90 -7.97 -6.08 -33.49
N THR A 91 -8.20 -5.44 -32.34
CA THR A 91 -7.17 -5.29 -31.30
C THR A 91 -6.75 -6.63 -30.72
N ALA A 92 -7.69 -7.56 -30.49
CA ALA A 92 -7.37 -8.87 -29.95
C ALA A 92 -6.44 -9.67 -30.89
N VAL A 93 -6.70 -9.64 -32.20
CA VAL A 93 -5.81 -10.25 -33.21
C VAL A 93 -4.45 -9.56 -33.21
N GLU A 94 -4.41 -8.22 -33.23
CA GLU A 94 -3.17 -7.45 -33.26
C GLU A 94 -2.25 -7.76 -32.06
N VAL A 95 -2.80 -7.84 -30.84
CA VAL A 95 -2.03 -8.19 -29.63
C VAL A 95 -1.42 -9.59 -29.76
N LEU A 96 -2.20 -10.56 -30.24
CA LEU A 96 -1.74 -11.96 -30.34
C LEU A 96 -0.69 -12.14 -31.46
N GLU A 97 -0.85 -11.47 -32.60
CA GLU A 97 0.14 -11.50 -33.70
C GLU A 97 1.47 -10.85 -33.31
N LYS A 98 1.42 -9.68 -32.66
CA LYS A 98 2.62 -9.00 -32.16
C LYS A 98 3.34 -9.85 -31.10
N ALA A 99 2.60 -10.45 -30.17
CA ALA A 99 3.17 -11.33 -29.15
C ALA A 99 3.78 -12.60 -29.76
N GLU A 100 3.10 -13.21 -30.74
CA GLU A 100 3.63 -14.35 -31.50
C GLU A 100 4.97 -14.01 -32.15
N LYS A 101 5.06 -12.85 -32.83
CA LYS A 101 6.27 -12.40 -33.50
C LYS A 101 7.45 -12.24 -32.54
N LEU A 102 7.23 -11.60 -31.39
CA LEU A 102 8.27 -11.38 -30.37
C LEU A 102 8.70 -12.68 -29.69
N LEU A 103 7.77 -13.60 -29.42
CA LEU A 103 8.09 -14.87 -28.78
C LEU A 103 8.84 -15.83 -29.72
N LYS A 104 8.59 -15.74 -31.04
CA LYS A 104 9.29 -16.55 -32.06
C LYS A 104 10.79 -16.26 -32.17
N GLU A 105 11.26 -15.14 -31.62
CA GLU A 105 12.70 -14.83 -31.57
C GLU A 105 13.46 -15.80 -30.64
N ASP A 106 12.80 -16.26 -29.57
CA ASP A 106 13.43 -17.06 -28.51
C ASP A 106 12.85 -18.49 -28.37
N PHE A 107 11.65 -18.75 -28.90
CA PHE A 107 10.87 -19.98 -28.64
C PHE A 107 10.19 -20.56 -29.87
N GLU A 108 9.82 -21.84 -29.81
CA GLU A 108 8.96 -22.49 -30.81
C GLU A 108 7.48 -22.16 -30.50
N VAL A 109 6.86 -21.31 -31.32
CA VAL A 109 5.51 -20.77 -31.06
C VAL A 109 4.51 -21.22 -32.12
N LEU A 110 3.38 -21.75 -31.65
CA LEU A 110 2.19 -22.05 -32.45
C LEU A 110 1.02 -21.17 -31.98
N ARG A 111 0.29 -20.54 -32.90
CA ARG A 111 -0.91 -19.76 -32.56
C ARG A 111 -2.16 -20.44 -33.10
N ALA A 112 -3.16 -20.65 -32.24
CA ALA A 112 -4.46 -21.13 -32.69
C ALA A 112 -5.26 -19.99 -33.34
N PRO A 113 -6.10 -20.28 -34.35
CA PRO A 113 -6.80 -19.24 -35.09
C PRO A 113 -7.84 -18.50 -34.24
N PHE A 114 -7.91 -17.18 -34.43
CA PHE A 114 -8.81 -16.27 -33.78
C PHE A 114 -10.20 -16.26 -34.45
N GLY A 115 -11.26 -16.14 -33.65
CA GLY A 115 -12.63 -16.02 -34.18
C GLY A 115 -13.24 -17.33 -34.69
N TRP A 116 -12.66 -18.49 -34.32
CA TRP A 116 -13.19 -19.82 -34.63
C TRP A 116 -13.60 -20.58 -33.37
N TYR A 117 -14.70 -21.32 -33.47
CA TYR A 117 -14.97 -22.46 -32.60
C TYR A 117 -13.96 -23.56 -32.92
N LYS A 118 -13.30 -24.06 -31.88
CA LYS A 118 -12.21 -25.02 -32.00
C LYS A 118 -12.51 -26.22 -31.09
N LYS A 119 -12.43 -27.42 -31.64
CA LYS A 119 -12.32 -28.63 -30.82
C LYS A 119 -10.89 -28.71 -30.33
N PHE A 120 -10.65 -28.99 -29.06
CA PHE A 120 -9.30 -29.19 -28.56
C PHE A 120 -9.22 -30.33 -27.53
N GLU A 121 -8.05 -30.91 -27.42
CA GLU A 121 -7.68 -31.93 -26.44
C GLU A 121 -6.34 -31.50 -25.83
N ILE A 122 -6.26 -31.50 -24.50
CA ILE A 122 -5.08 -31.07 -23.75
C ILE A 122 -4.82 -32.06 -22.63
N LYS A 123 -3.54 -32.34 -22.35
CA LYS A 123 -3.12 -33.18 -21.23
C LYS A 123 -2.16 -32.40 -20.32
N CYS A 124 -2.69 -31.88 -19.22
CA CYS A 124 -1.91 -31.18 -18.19
C CYS A 124 -0.91 -32.14 -17.51
N LYS A 125 0.29 -31.64 -17.16
CA LYS A 125 1.32 -32.44 -16.49
C LYS A 125 1.09 -32.67 -14.99
N GLY A 126 0.21 -31.89 -14.35
CA GLY A 126 -0.23 -32.14 -12.98
C GLY A 126 0.79 -31.87 -11.86
N HIS A 127 1.77 -30.98 -12.07
CA HIS A 127 2.68 -30.51 -11.03
C HIS A 127 2.26 -29.12 -10.49
N PRO A 128 2.78 -28.63 -9.35
CA PRO A 128 2.30 -27.38 -8.73
C PRO A 128 2.34 -26.13 -9.63
N LEU A 129 3.28 -26.08 -10.58
CA LEU A 129 3.41 -25.00 -11.57
C LEU A 129 2.75 -25.32 -12.92
N ALA A 130 1.94 -26.38 -13.01
CA ALA A 130 1.39 -26.83 -14.28
C ALA A 130 0.20 -25.97 -14.71
N GLU A 131 -0.44 -25.28 -13.77
CA GLU A 131 -1.60 -24.43 -14.01
C GLU A 131 -1.37 -23.09 -13.34
N LEU A 132 -1.29 -22.02 -14.13
CA LEU A 132 -1.00 -20.67 -13.66
C LEU A 132 -1.95 -19.70 -14.35
N SER A 133 -2.61 -18.82 -13.60
CA SER A 133 -3.36 -17.70 -14.16
C SER A 133 -2.63 -16.39 -13.90
N ARG A 134 -2.78 -15.44 -14.82
CA ARG A 134 -2.31 -14.05 -14.68
C ARG A 134 -3.37 -13.09 -15.20
N GLU A 135 -3.45 -11.94 -14.54
CA GLU A 135 -4.23 -10.80 -14.95
C GLU A 135 -3.34 -9.56 -14.88
N PHE A 136 -3.30 -8.80 -15.98
CA PHE A 136 -2.47 -7.61 -16.09
C PHE A 136 -3.09 -6.64 -17.10
N THR A 137 -2.82 -5.35 -16.93
CA THR A 137 -3.22 -4.32 -17.89
C THR A 137 -2.11 -3.30 -18.10
N ALA A 138 -1.95 -2.84 -19.33
CA ALA A 138 -0.90 -1.88 -19.72
C ALA A 138 -1.35 -0.41 -19.65
N VAL A 139 -2.63 -0.18 -19.39
CA VAL A 139 -3.14 1.11 -18.92
C VAL A 139 -2.72 1.22 -17.46
N ASN A 140 -2.45 2.43 -16.96
CA ASN A 140 -2.11 2.65 -15.56
C ASN A 140 -3.27 2.28 -14.62
N SER A 141 -3.39 0.99 -14.35
CA SER A 141 -4.02 0.39 -13.18
C SER A 141 -3.22 -0.88 -12.88
N LYS A 142 -2.06 -0.70 -12.25
CA LYS A 142 -1.40 -1.80 -11.55
C LYS A 142 -2.31 -2.26 -10.40
N PRO A 143 -2.49 -3.57 -10.23
CA PRO A 143 -2.43 -4.16 -8.90
C PRO A 143 -1.28 -5.17 -8.90
N THR A 144 -0.08 -4.69 -8.61
CA THR A 144 1.01 -5.48 -8.02
C THR A 144 1.99 -4.47 -7.45
N GLY A 145 2.27 -4.65 -6.16
CA GLY A 145 3.14 -3.79 -5.38
C GLY A 145 4.54 -3.67 -5.97
N GLU A 146 5.25 -2.67 -5.44
CA GLU A 146 6.56 -2.19 -5.87
C GLU A 146 6.45 -1.25 -7.10
N LYS A 147 5.96 -0.03 -6.81
CA LYS A 147 6.64 1.14 -7.34
C LYS A 147 7.88 1.33 -6.46
N GLU A 148 9.01 1.58 -7.09
CA GLU A 148 10.22 1.97 -6.38
C GLU A 148 9.91 3.28 -5.65
N ARG A 149 10.24 3.33 -4.34
CA ARG A 149 10.33 4.60 -3.61
C ARG A 149 11.09 5.57 -4.50
N LYS A 150 10.53 6.76 -4.77
CA LYS A 150 11.30 7.83 -5.41
C LYS A 150 12.65 7.96 -4.69
N GLU A 151 13.74 7.81 -5.44
CA GLU A 151 15.09 8.22 -5.01
C GLU A 151 15.00 9.68 -4.54
N GLY A 152 15.19 9.91 -3.24
CA GLY A 152 15.00 11.23 -2.61
C GLY A 152 14.25 11.21 -1.27
N SER A 153 13.70 10.07 -0.85
CA SER A 153 13.01 9.89 0.45
C SER A 153 13.88 9.23 1.53
N GLU A 154 15.19 9.19 1.35
CA GLU A 154 16.10 8.66 2.38
C GLU A 154 16.49 9.77 3.35
N PHE A 155 16.42 9.46 4.65
CA PHE A 155 16.88 10.36 5.70
C PHE A 155 18.40 10.53 5.58
N ASN A 156 18.84 11.73 5.21
CA ASN A 156 20.26 12.00 4.98
C ASN A 156 21.03 12.38 6.26
N LYS A 157 20.33 12.87 7.29
CA LYS A 157 20.92 13.38 8.53
C LYS A 157 20.09 12.96 9.75
N PHE A 158 20.78 12.58 10.82
CA PHE A 158 20.15 12.20 12.09
C PHE A 158 20.73 13.05 13.22
N PHE A 159 19.85 13.63 14.03
CA PHE A 159 20.23 14.46 15.17
C PHE A 159 19.61 13.90 16.45
N LEU A 160 20.42 13.84 17.51
CA LEU A 160 19.97 13.57 18.86
C LEU A 160 19.81 14.90 19.59
N ILE A 161 18.68 15.09 20.27
CA ILE A 161 18.44 16.24 21.13
C ILE A 161 18.35 15.73 22.57
N SER A 162 19.16 16.27 23.48
CA SER A 162 19.06 15.92 24.90
C SER A 162 17.85 16.62 25.53
N SER A 163 17.34 16.12 26.66
CA SER A 163 16.31 16.80 27.46
C SER A 163 16.74 18.18 28.00
N LYS A 164 18.01 18.56 27.82
CA LYS A 164 18.57 19.88 28.15
C LYS A 164 18.67 20.80 26.92
N GLY A 165 18.44 20.26 25.73
CA GLY A 165 18.55 20.95 24.44
C GLY A 165 19.93 20.87 23.80
N ASP A 166 20.81 19.98 24.26
CA ASP A 166 22.09 19.73 23.57
C ASP A 166 21.84 18.92 22.30
N VAL A 167 22.50 19.27 21.20
CA VAL A 167 22.32 18.59 19.92
C VAL A 167 23.61 17.90 19.51
N GLU A 168 23.49 16.66 19.08
CA GLU A 168 24.58 15.84 18.57
C GLU A 168 24.13 15.18 17.26
N GLU A 169 24.82 15.48 16.16
CA GLU A 169 24.62 14.78 14.90
C GLU A 169 25.22 13.37 14.98
N ILE A 170 24.52 12.39 14.42
CA ILE A 170 24.94 10.99 14.40
C ILE A 170 24.79 10.41 12.98
N THR A 171 25.56 9.38 12.71
CA THR A 171 25.56 8.62 11.45
C THR A 171 25.42 7.13 11.73
N GLU A 172 25.20 6.34 10.68
CA GLU A 172 25.13 4.88 10.80
C GLU A 172 26.38 4.25 11.43
N LYS A 173 27.55 4.89 11.28
CA LYS A 173 28.84 4.35 11.73
C LYS A 173 29.16 4.70 13.17
N ASP A 174 28.74 5.87 13.65
CA ASP A 174 29.18 6.43 14.93
C ASP A 174 28.06 6.62 15.97
N TRP A 175 26.79 6.39 15.61
CA TRP A 175 25.67 6.61 16.53
C TRP A 175 25.85 5.93 17.89
N LYS A 176 26.51 4.77 17.97
CA LYS A 176 26.77 4.06 19.25
C LYS A 176 27.68 4.82 20.22
N ASN A 177 28.46 5.78 19.74
CA ASN A 177 29.42 6.54 20.53
C ASN A 177 28.89 7.90 21.00
N ALA A 178 27.62 8.22 20.71
CA ALA A 178 27.03 9.51 21.06
C ALA A 178 27.14 9.80 22.56
N LYS A 179 27.50 11.04 22.90
CA LYS A 179 27.68 11.50 24.29
C LYS A 179 26.39 11.36 25.09
N LEU A 180 25.23 11.52 24.45
CA LEU A 180 23.93 11.41 25.08
C LEU A 180 23.72 10.06 25.78
N TRP A 181 24.31 8.97 25.28
CA TRP A 181 24.18 7.63 25.88
C TRP A 181 24.81 7.49 27.26
N LYS A 182 25.69 8.42 27.66
CA LYS A 182 26.26 8.46 29.01
C LYS A 182 25.30 9.04 30.04
N SER A 183 24.20 9.66 29.60
CA SER A 183 23.19 10.20 30.50
C SER A 183 22.46 9.08 31.24
N LYS A 184 22.18 9.30 32.53
CA LYS A 184 21.43 8.38 33.39
C LYS A 184 19.92 8.60 33.31
N GLU A 185 19.46 9.47 32.42
CA GLU A 185 18.03 9.73 32.23
C GLU A 185 17.30 8.47 31.73
N GLN A 186 16.17 8.16 32.36
CA GLN A 186 15.39 6.95 32.05
C GLN A 186 15.01 6.85 30.56
N ARG A 187 14.65 7.97 29.94
CA ARG A 187 14.23 8.03 28.52
C ARG A 187 15.37 7.80 27.54
N VAL A 188 16.63 7.97 27.93
CA VAL A 188 17.79 7.79 27.04
C VAL A 188 17.91 6.33 26.59
N GLY A 189 17.59 5.37 27.47
CA GLY A 189 17.52 3.97 27.08
C GLY A 189 16.45 3.69 26.02
N MET A 190 15.31 4.39 26.08
CA MET A 190 14.25 4.28 25.08
C MET A 190 14.64 4.94 23.76
N LEU A 191 15.26 6.12 23.83
CA LEU A 191 15.78 6.82 22.64
C LEU A 191 16.83 5.97 21.93
N HIS A 192 17.74 5.36 22.67
CA HIS A 192 18.73 4.45 22.10
C HIS A 192 18.05 3.27 21.37
N HIS A 193 16.97 2.71 21.91
CA HIS A 193 16.21 1.65 21.23
C HIS A 193 15.53 2.16 19.96
N PHE A 194 14.94 3.35 20.01
CA PHE A 194 14.33 4.02 18.86
C PHE A 194 15.36 4.24 17.75
N VAL A 195 16.46 4.93 18.05
CA VAL A 195 17.56 5.24 17.11
C VAL A 195 18.16 3.97 16.51
N ARG A 196 18.41 2.94 17.33
CA ARG A 196 18.90 1.66 16.83
C ARG A 196 17.96 1.07 15.77
N ASN A 197 16.64 1.12 16.01
CA ASN A 197 15.67 0.53 15.08
C ASN A 197 15.60 1.30 13.76
N GLU A 198 15.75 2.63 13.80
CA GLU A 198 15.78 3.48 12.61
C GLU A 198 17.07 3.29 11.80
N ILE A 199 18.23 3.30 12.47
CA ILE A 199 19.55 3.31 11.82
C ILE A 199 20.09 1.92 11.51
N ALA A 200 20.05 1.01 12.49
CA ALA A 200 20.67 -0.33 12.37
C ALA A 200 19.64 -1.43 12.02
N GLY A 201 18.39 -1.04 11.81
CA GLY A 201 17.29 -1.96 11.60
C GLY A 201 16.87 -2.73 12.85
N ASN A 202 15.75 -3.44 12.73
CA ASN A 202 15.17 -4.18 13.83
C ASN A 202 15.80 -5.58 13.90
N ILE A 203 16.48 -5.90 15.01
CA ILE A 203 16.98 -7.26 15.24
C ILE A 203 15.76 -8.18 15.33
N ALA A 204 15.69 -9.20 14.46
CA ALA A 204 14.65 -10.22 14.46
C ALA A 204 14.59 -10.89 15.84
N LYS A 205 13.69 -10.39 16.69
CA LYS A 205 13.38 -10.96 18.00
C LYS A 205 12.06 -11.70 17.92
N ALA A 206 11.88 -12.61 18.87
CA ALA A 206 10.61 -13.27 19.14
C ALA A 206 9.43 -12.29 19.11
N ALA A 207 8.23 -12.81 18.86
CA ALA A 207 7.00 -12.02 18.80
C ALA A 207 6.93 -11.01 19.96
N PRO A 208 6.58 -9.73 19.70
CA PRO A 208 6.48 -8.73 20.75
C PRO A 208 5.57 -9.20 21.90
N LYS A 209 5.97 -8.91 23.15
CA LYS A 209 5.24 -9.39 24.35
C LYS A 209 3.76 -9.00 24.35
N HIS A 210 3.39 -7.87 23.73
CA HIS A 210 2.00 -7.44 23.67
C HIS A 210 1.10 -8.43 22.89
N VAL A 211 1.66 -9.24 21.97
CA VAL A 211 0.93 -10.26 21.22
C VAL A 211 0.39 -11.36 22.14
N GLU A 212 1.16 -11.74 23.17
CA GLU A 212 0.69 -12.67 24.20
C GLU A 212 -0.30 -11.99 25.15
N LEU A 213 0.07 -10.80 25.65
CA LEU A 213 -0.71 -10.08 26.65
C LEU A 213 -2.10 -9.68 26.16
N MET A 214 -2.23 -9.20 24.92
CA MET A 214 -3.52 -8.77 24.36
C MET A 214 -4.54 -9.90 24.32
N ARG A 215 -4.09 -11.15 24.15
CA ARG A 215 -4.95 -12.34 24.13
C ARG A 215 -5.23 -12.83 25.54
N LYS A 216 -4.18 -12.94 26.38
CA LYS A 216 -4.29 -13.38 27.77
C LYS A 216 -5.22 -12.49 28.60
N LEU A 217 -5.24 -11.19 28.32
CA LEU A 217 -6.08 -10.20 29.00
C LEU A 217 -7.43 -9.98 28.29
N GLU A 218 -7.74 -10.77 27.26
CA GLU A 218 -8.98 -10.65 26.47
C GLU A 218 -9.21 -9.20 26.00
N LEU A 219 -8.16 -8.58 25.44
CA LEU A 219 -8.25 -7.24 24.86
C LEU A 219 -8.49 -7.36 23.36
N TYR A 220 -7.58 -8.05 22.67
CA TYR A 220 -7.63 -8.26 21.23
C TYR A 220 -7.17 -9.65 20.85
N ASP A 221 -7.73 -10.19 19.77
CA ASP A 221 -7.30 -11.45 19.20
C ASP A 221 -7.38 -11.48 17.68
N TYR A 222 -6.62 -12.41 17.09
CA TYR A 222 -6.65 -12.70 15.68
C TYR A 222 -7.94 -13.44 15.33
N VAL A 223 -8.49 -13.14 14.14
CA VAL A 223 -9.78 -13.67 13.67
C VAL A 223 -9.53 -14.34 12.32
N PRO A 224 -9.48 -15.68 12.23
CA PRO A 224 -9.27 -16.39 10.97
C PRO A 224 -10.32 -16.07 9.89
N GLU A 225 -11.52 -15.69 10.32
CA GLU A 225 -12.63 -15.29 9.46
C GLU A 225 -12.47 -13.88 8.86
N SER A 226 -11.49 -13.11 9.32
CA SER A 226 -11.21 -11.74 8.89
C SER A 226 -9.82 -11.65 8.25
N ASP A 227 -9.60 -10.60 7.46
CA ASP A 227 -8.28 -10.34 6.88
C ASP A 227 -7.22 -10.11 7.98
N VAL A 228 -5.97 -10.47 7.69
CA VAL A 228 -4.86 -10.32 8.63
C VAL A 228 -4.75 -8.87 9.12
N GLY A 229 -4.39 -8.65 10.39
CA GLY A 229 -4.30 -7.30 10.94
C GLY A 229 -5.64 -6.58 11.13
N ASN A 230 -6.77 -7.28 10.97
CA ASN A 230 -8.08 -6.88 11.46
C ASN A 230 -8.40 -7.75 12.68
N LEU A 231 -8.21 -7.19 13.87
CA LEU A 231 -8.33 -7.94 15.13
C LEU A 231 -9.73 -7.80 15.73
N ARG A 232 -10.20 -8.86 16.40
CA ARG A 232 -11.38 -8.77 17.27
C ARG A 232 -11.00 -7.97 18.49
N CYS A 233 -11.82 -6.98 18.82
CA CYS A 233 -11.76 -6.27 20.10
C CYS A 233 -12.75 -6.94 21.06
N TYR A 234 -12.25 -7.53 22.14
CA TYR A 234 -13.08 -8.12 23.19
C TYR A 234 -13.63 -7.04 24.13
N PRO A 235 -14.64 -7.33 24.99
CA PRO A 235 -15.23 -6.34 25.88
C PRO A 235 -14.22 -5.55 26.73
N ASN A 236 -13.19 -6.19 27.27
CA ASN A 236 -12.16 -5.50 28.06
C ASN A 236 -11.32 -4.55 27.17
N GLY A 237 -11.00 -4.97 25.95
CA GLY A 237 -10.33 -4.13 24.96
C GLY A 237 -11.20 -2.94 24.53
N ALA A 238 -12.49 -3.17 24.30
CA ALA A 238 -13.44 -2.15 23.89
C ALA A 238 -13.58 -1.07 24.97
N LEU A 239 -13.73 -1.47 26.23
CA LEU A 239 -13.76 -0.54 27.37
C LEU A 239 -12.51 0.33 27.43
N ILE A 240 -11.32 -0.27 27.34
CA ILE A 240 -10.05 0.50 27.36
C ILE A 240 -9.98 1.45 26.17
N PHE A 241 -10.35 0.98 24.98
CA PHE A 241 -10.31 1.78 23.77
C PHE A 241 -11.26 2.98 23.84
N ASP A 242 -12.49 2.79 24.32
CA ASP A 242 -13.47 3.87 24.49
C ASP A 242 -13.00 4.88 25.54
N LEU A 243 -12.45 4.43 26.67
CA LEU A 243 -11.87 5.32 27.68
C LEU A 243 -10.69 6.14 27.14
N LEU A 244 -9.85 5.55 26.27
CA LEU A 244 -8.77 6.27 25.61
C LEU A 244 -9.30 7.33 24.66
N LYS A 245 -10.34 7.01 23.87
CA LYS A 245 -10.99 7.97 22.97
C LYS A 245 -11.61 9.13 23.73
N ASP A 246 -12.38 8.84 24.79
CA ASP A 246 -12.97 9.85 25.65
C ASP A 246 -11.90 10.73 26.28
N TYR A 247 -10.84 10.13 26.80
CA TYR A 247 -9.72 10.88 27.37
C TYR A 247 -9.09 11.80 26.31
N THR A 248 -8.78 11.30 25.12
CA THR A 248 -8.20 12.11 24.04
C THR A 248 -9.14 13.23 23.60
N LEU A 249 -10.43 12.97 23.47
CA LEU A 249 -11.41 13.99 23.10
C LEU A 249 -11.52 15.09 24.16
N TYR A 250 -11.84 14.73 25.40
CA TYR A 250 -12.16 15.69 26.46
C TYR A 250 -10.92 16.34 27.08
N ASN A 251 -9.82 15.61 27.20
CA ASN A 251 -8.62 16.10 27.89
C ASN A 251 -7.53 16.62 26.95
N SER A 252 -7.68 16.45 25.65
CA SER A 252 -6.72 16.90 24.64
C SER A 252 -7.41 17.71 23.52
N ALA A 253 -8.19 17.07 22.65
CA ALA A 253 -8.72 17.72 21.44
C ALA A 253 -9.61 18.94 21.74
N LEU A 254 -10.59 18.81 22.65
CA LEU A 254 -11.48 19.93 22.99
C LEU A 254 -10.75 21.08 23.70
N LYS A 255 -9.68 20.79 24.46
CA LYS A 255 -8.86 21.85 25.09
C LYS A 255 -8.07 22.67 24.08
N LEU A 256 -7.74 22.06 22.94
CA LEU A 256 -7.13 22.74 21.79
C LEU A 256 -8.16 23.50 20.93
N GLY A 257 -9.44 23.49 21.31
CA GLY A 257 -10.52 24.11 20.54
C GLY A 257 -10.90 23.32 19.27
N CYS A 258 -10.57 22.03 19.21
CA CYS A 258 -10.90 21.21 18.04
C CYS A 258 -12.41 21.01 17.91
N MET A 259 -12.89 21.09 16.67
CA MET A 259 -14.26 20.70 16.31
C MET A 259 -14.27 19.24 15.87
N LYS A 260 -15.05 18.40 16.56
CA LYS A 260 -15.19 16.98 16.20
C LYS A 260 -16.04 16.82 14.94
N LEU A 261 -15.60 15.97 14.03
CA LEU A 261 -16.34 15.60 12.83
C LEU A 261 -16.27 14.09 12.53
N TYR A 262 -17.06 13.66 11.55
CA TYR A 262 -17.06 12.30 11.03
C TYR A 262 -17.11 12.35 9.50
N ASN A 263 -16.05 11.86 8.85
CA ASN A 263 -16.04 11.67 7.40
C ASN A 263 -16.46 10.24 7.02
N PRO A 264 -16.82 10.02 5.74
CA PRO A 264 -17.01 8.68 5.19
C PRO A 264 -15.79 7.75 5.39
N LEU A 265 -15.99 6.45 5.17
CA LEU A 265 -14.93 5.44 5.26
C LEU A 265 -14.18 5.21 3.94
N MET A 266 -14.74 5.66 2.82
CA MET A 266 -14.19 5.45 1.50
C MET A 266 -14.32 6.70 0.66
N PHE A 267 -13.39 6.87 -0.28
CA PHE A 267 -13.35 8.01 -1.19
C PHE A 267 -13.11 7.57 -2.63
N ASP A 268 -13.47 8.46 -3.55
CA ASP A 268 -13.27 8.27 -4.98
C ASP A 268 -11.80 8.54 -5.36
N PRO A 269 -11.04 7.56 -5.85
CA PRO A 269 -9.66 7.77 -6.26
C PRO A 269 -9.52 8.69 -7.49
N GLU A 270 -10.63 8.95 -8.21
CA GLU A 270 -10.64 9.84 -9.37
C GLU A 270 -10.93 11.32 -9.01
N ASP A 271 -11.19 11.63 -7.73
CA ASP A 271 -11.38 13.02 -7.29
C ASP A 271 -10.07 13.81 -7.43
N LYS A 272 -10.12 14.94 -8.15
CA LYS A 272 -8.94 15.74 -8.48
C LYS A 272 -8.23 16.30 -7.24
N ILE A 273 -8.98 16.72 -6.21
CA ILE A 273 -8.39 17.29 -4.99
C ILE A 273 -7.65 16.18 -4.24
N ILE A 274 -8.24 14.99 -4.21
CA ILE A 274 -7.60 13.82 -3.61
C ILE A 274 -6.34 13.44 -4.40
N GLN A 275 -6.41 13.39 -5.73
CA GLN A 275 -5.22 13.06 -6.54
C GLN A 275 -4.05 14.04 -6.33
N GLU A 276 -4.33 15.34 -6.15
CA GLU A 276 -3.32 16.35 -5.81
C GLU A 276 -2.64 16.07 -4.46
N LEU A 277 -3.36 15.48 -3.50
CA LEU A 277 -2.85 15.18 -2.15
C LEU A 277 -2.12 13.83 -2.08
N VAL A 278 -2.51 12.87 -2.93
CA VAL A 278 -2.18 11.45 -2.75
C VAL A 278 -1.20 10.93 -3.81
N SER A 279 -0.82 11.74 -4.81
CA SER A 279 -0.04 11.31 -5.98
C SER A 279 1.26 10.51 -5.67
N ASP A 280 1.76 10.59 -4.44
CA ASP A 280 2.97 9.90 -3.96
C ASP A 280 2.74 8.68 -3.03
N PHE A 281 1.49 8.32 -2.65
CA PHE A 281 1.21 7.34 -1.57
C PHE A 281 0.50 6.03 -2.00
N HIS A 282 0.30 5.80 -3.30
CA HIS A 282 -0.64 4.81 -3.85
C HIS A 282 -0.25 3.32 -3.80
N GLU A 283 0.56 2.86 -2.86
CA GLU A 283 1.10 1.49 -2.93
C GLU A 283 0.35 0.44 -2.10
N LYS A 284 -0.44 0.85 -1.09
CA LYS A 284 -1.00 -0.07 -0.09
C LYS A 284 -2.45 0.25 0.29
N ASP A 285 -3.31 0.46 -0.70
CA ASP A 285 -4.71 0.82 -0.47
C ASP A 285 -5.67 -0.37 -0.65
N TYR A 286 -6.69 -0.46 0.21
CA TYR A 286 -7.81 -1.35 -0.02
C TYR A 286 -8.77 -0.72 -1.03
N LYS A 287 -9.00 -1.44 -2.13
CA LYS A 287 -9.92 -1.04 -3.19
C LYS A 287 -11.22 -1.81 -3.05
N ILE A 288 -12.33 -1.09 -3.14
CA ILE A 288 -13.69 -1.63 -3.13
C ILE A 288 -14.34 -1.27 -4.46
N LEU A 289 -14.81 -2.28 -5.18
CA LEU A 289 -15.67 -2.08 -6.34
C LEU A 289 -17.12 -1.98 -5.86
N SER A 290 -17.75 -0.82 -6.07
CA SER A 290 -19.17 -0.62 -5.83
C SER A 290 -19.86 -0.33 -7.16
N GLU A 291 -20.76 -1.22 -7.56
CA GLU A 291 -21.37 -1.23 -8.89
C GLU A 291 -20.31 -1.27 -10.01
N LYS A 292 -20.08 -0.15 -10.68
CA LYS A 292 -19.10 0.02 -11.76
C LYS A 292 -18.01 1.03 -11.41
N LYS A 293 -17.92 1.44 -10.14
CA LYS A 293 -16.99 2.46 -9.68
C LYS A 293 -16.09 1.92 -8.57
N GLU A 294 -14.79 2.18 -8.70
CA GLU A 294 -13.80 1.84 -7.67
C GLU A 294 -13.78 2.94 -6.61
N PHE A 295 -13.69 2.53 -5.34
CA PHE A 295 -13.46 3.38 -4.19
C PHE A 295 -12.26 2.87 -3.40
N ILE A 296 -11.60 3.75 -2.67
CA ILE A 296 -10.52 3.39 -1.75
C ILE A 296 -11.03 3.51 -0.32
N LEU A 297 -10.83 2.48 0.51
CA LEU A 297 -10.98 2.65 1.96
C LEU A 297 -9.91 3.61 2.47
N ARG A 298 -10.33 4.58 3.27
CA ARG A 298 -9.45 5.62 3.80
C ARG A 298 -8.26 5.01 4.55
N TYR A 299 -7.05 5.44 4.23
CA TYR A 299 -5.82 5.04 4.93
C TYR A 299 -5.34 6.09 5.95
N ALA A 300 -5.97 7.26 5.91
CA ALA A 300 -5.76 8.41 6.79
C ALA A 300 -7.01 9.32 6.77
N SER A 301 -7.00 10.41 7.53
CA SER A 301 -8.11 11.38 7.56
C SER A 301 -8.01 12.45 6.49
N ASP A 302 -6.78 12.78 6.09
CA ASP A 302 -6.42 13.80 5.12
C ASP A 302 -7.21 13.72 3.80
N PRO A 303 -7.37 12.54 3.16
CA PRO A 303 -8.02 12.45 1.85
C PRO A 303 -9.48 12.92 1.85
N LEU A 304 -10.16 12.91 3.01
CA LEU A 304 -11.54 13.36 3.13
C LEU A 304 -11.66 14.74 3.79
N ASN A 305 -10.73 15.07 4.71
CA ASN A 305 -10.69 16.39 5.34
C ASN A 305 -10.42 17.51 4.33
N PHE A 306 -9.39 17.39 3.49
CA PHE A 306 -9.00 18.50 2.61
C PHE A 306 -10.04 18.83 1.52
N PRO A 307 -10.67 17.85 0.82
CA PRO A 307 -11.76 18.15 -0.11
C PRO A 307 -12.98 18.77 0.56
N MET A 308 -13.30 18.36 1.79
CA MET A 308 -14.37 18.99 2.58
C MET A 308 -14.01 20.45 2.87
N LEU A 309 -12.82 20.71 3.40
CA LEU A 309 -12.37 22.06 3.78
C LEU A 309 -12.31 23.02 2.59
N LYS A 310 -11.91 22.53 1.40
CA LYS A 310 -11.88 23.32 0.15
C LYS A 310 -13.28 23.83 -0.27
N LYS A 311 -14.35 23.22 0.22
CA LYS A 311 -15.75 23.65 -0.04
C LYS A 311 -16.29 24.61 1.02
N LEU A 312 -15.59 24.82 2.12
CA LEU A 312 -16.02 25.72 3.19
C LEU A 312 -15.62 27.17 2.90
N ASN A 313 -16.51 28.10 3.22
CA ASN A 313 -16.21 29.53 3.18
C ASN A 313 -15.56 29.95 4.50
N ILE A 314 -14.24 29.78 4.59
CA ILE A 314 -13.45 30.14 5.78
C ILE A 314 -12.74 31.48 5.53
N THR A 315 -12.89 32.40 6.47
CA THR A 315 -12.20 33.70 6.46
C THR A 315 -11.06 33.72 7.48
N TYR A 316 -10.13 34.67 7.32
CA TYR A 316 -9.01 34.85 8.25
C TYR A 316 -9.44 35.09 9.71
N LYS A 317 -10.70 35.51 9.95
CA LYS A 317 -11.24 35.74 11.30
C LYS A 317 -11.53 34.43 12.05
N GLN A 318 -11.61 33.31 11.33
CA GLN A 318 -11.83 31.98 11.89
C GLN A 318 -10.51 31.21 12.09
N MET A 319 -9.36 31.83 11.83
CA MET A 319 -8.04 31.21 12.01
C MET A 319 -7.41 31.64 13.34
N PRO A 320 -6.66 30.75 14.02
CA PRO A 320 -6.53 29.33 13.72
C PRO A 320 -7.81 28.57 14.07
N PHE A 321 -8.10 27.49 13.33
CA PHE A 321 -9.10 26.50 13.74
C PHE A 321 -8.51 25.10 13.68
N ALA A 322 -9.09 24.20 14.46
CA ALA A 322 -8.67 22.81 14.50
C ALA A 322 -9.88 21.88 14.34
N ILE A 323 -9.65 20.74 13.71
CA ILE A 323 -10.62 19.65 13.61
C ILE A 323 -10.04 18.41 14.26
N TYR A 324 -10.93 17.61 14.85
CA TYR A 324 -10.60 16.32 15.44
C TYR A 324 -11.45 15.23 14.81
N GLU A 325 -10.83 14.13 14.43
CA GLU A 325 -11.53 12.98 13.88
C GLU A 325 -11.06 11.67 14.52
N GLU A 326 -12.03 10.85 14.93
CA GLU A 326 -11.79 9.45 15.26
C GLU A 326 -11.91 8.66 13.95
N ALA A 327 -10.77 8.38 13.32
CA ALA A 327 -10.68 7.93 11.94
C ALA A 327 -10.33 6.44 11.83
N PRO A 328 -11.31 5.55 11.61
CA PRO A 328 -11.02 4.19 11.15
C PRO A 328 -10.25 4.25 9.84
N SER A 329 -9.07 3.65 9.82
CA SER A 329 -8.10 3.74 8.75
C SER A 329 -7.61 2.35 8.36
N PHE A 330 -7.41 2.17 7.06
CA PHE A 330 -7.09 0.88 6.45
C PHE A 330 -5.84 1.00 5.58
N ARG A 331 -4.84 0.14 5.84
CA ARG A 331 -3.59 0.09 5.06
C ARG A 331 -3.30 -1.35 4.69
N LEU A 332 -3.22 -1.67 3.40
CA LEU A 332 -2.98 -3.02 2.87
C LEU A 332 -1.50 -3.42 3.05
N GLU A 333 -1.05 -3.51 4.30
CA GLU A 333 0.31 -3.93 4.66
C GLU A 333 0.60 -5.36 4.17
N LYS A 334 1.84 -5.70 3.85
CA LYS A 334 2.18 -7.08 3.46
C LYS A 334 1.89 -8.01 4.65
N ARG A 335 1.40 -9.23 4.39
CA ARG A 335 1.00 -10.19 5.46
C ARG A 335 2.09 -10.38 6.53
N GLY A 336 3.36 -10.52 6.10
CA GLY A 336 4.51 -10.67 6.99
C GLY A 336 4.91 -9.42 7.78
N GLU A 337 4.38 -8.24 7.43
CA GLU A 337 4.64 -6.99 8.15
C GLU A 337 3.69 -6.78 9.34
N THR A 338 2.53 -7.43 9.34
CA THR A 338 1.51 -7.27 10.39
C THR A 338 1.93 -7.94 11.71
N VAL A 339 1.78 -7.24 12.84
CA VAL A 339 2.22 -7.74 14.14
C VAL A 339 1.45 -7.13 15.32
N GLY A 340 0.56 -7.94 15.92
CA GLY A 340 -0.31 -7.56 17.04
C GLY A 340 -0.91 -6.17 16.87
N LEU A 341 -0.90 -5.37 17.94
CA LEU A 341 -1.35 -3.97 17.95
C LEU A 341 -0.33 -2.94 17.42
N LYS A 342 0.84 -3.37 16.91
CA LYS A 342 1.90 -2.44 16.46
C LYS A 342 1.76 -2.08 14.98
N ARG A 343 1.43 -3.05 14.14
CA ARG A 343 1.24 -2.85 12.69
C ARG A 343 0.05 -3.68 12.23
N LEU A 344 -1.01 -2.98 11.84
CA LEU A 344 -2.33 -3.51 11.55
C LEU A 344 -2.75 -3.11 10.13
N ARG A 345 -3.74 -3.82 9.60
CA ARG A 345 -4.40 -3.47 8.34
C ARG A 345 -5.65 -2.61 8.57
N ALA A 346 -6.29 -2.75 9.73
CA ALA A 346 -7.35 -1.86 10.18
C ALA A 346 -7.03 -1.35 11.59
N PHE A 347 -7.11 -0.04 11.78
CA PHE A 347 -6.79 0.64 13.03
C PHE A 347 -7.57 1.95 13.11
N ASN A 348 -7.57 2.60 14.27
CA ASN A 348 -8.16 3.92 14.44
C ASN A 348 -7.05 4.93 14.66
N MET A 349 -7.12 6.06 13.96
CA MET A 349 -6.31 7.24 14.24
C MET A 349 -7.17 8.27 14.95
N LEU A 350 -6.67 8.81 16.06
CA LEU A 350 -7.29 9.94 16.75
C LEU A 350 -6.56 11.19 16.27
N ASP A 351 -7.10 11.79 15.22
CA ASP A 351 -6.37 12.70 14.35
C ASP A 351 -6.75 14.16 14.64
N ILE A 352 -5.77 15.06 14.58
CA ILE A 352 -5.97 16.50 14.77
C ILE A 352 -5.32 17.25 13.62
N HIS A 353 -6.11 18.03 12.90
CA HIS A 353 -5.62 18.96 11.88
C HIS A 353 -5.82 20.38 12.36
N VAL A 354 -4.75 21.17 12.37
CA VAL A 354 -4.79 22.58 12.74
C VAL A 354 -4.45 23.43 11.52
N PHE A 355 -5.33 24.38 11.22
CA PHE A 355 -5.20 25.30 10.10
C PHE A 355 -4.89 26.69 10.65
N THR A 356 -3.81 27.28 10.15
CA THR A 356 -3.29 28.56 10.63
C THR A 356 -3.13 29.53 9.48
N LYS A 357 -3.09 30.83 9.79
CA LYS A 357 -2.92 31.87 8.76
C LYS A 357 -1.47 32.04 8.32
N THR A 358 -0.52 31.84 9.23
CA THR A 358 0.89 32.17 9.02
C THR A 358 1.79 31.07 9.54
N GLU A 359 3.00 30.98 8.98
CA GLU A 359 4.02 30.03 9.45
C GLU A 359 4.37 30.22 10.93
N LYS A 360 4.41 31.47 11.42
CA LYS A 360 4.63 31.75 12.85
C LYS A 360 3.52 31.14 13.71
N GLU A 361 2.27 31.35 13.32
CA GLU A 361 1.12 30.76 14.00
C GLU A 361 1.14 29.23 13.94
N SER A 362 1.60 28.64 12.83
CA SER A 362 1.85 27.20 12.73
C SER A 362 2.87 26.73 13.76
N THR A 363 4.01 27.42 13.91
CA THR A 363 5.01 27.04 14.92
C THR A 363 4.49 27.19 16.34
N ASP A 364 3.73 28.24 16.64
CA ASP A 364 3.12 28.42 17.97
C ASP A 364 2.11 27.28 18.27
N LYS A 365 1.33 26.86 17.27
CA LYS A 365 0.37 25.75 17.40
C LYS A 365 1.01 24.38 17.49
N ILE A 366 2.10 24.11 16.75
CA ILE A 366 2.87 22.86 16.89
C ILE A 366 3.42 22.76 18.32
N GLU A 367 3.93 23.86 18.87
CA GLU A 367 4.45 23.88 20.25
C GLU A 367 3.33 23.59 21.27
N GLU A 368 2.14 24.17 21.09
CA GLU A 368 0.95 23.88 21.90
C GLU A 368 0.54 22.39 21.80
N LEU A 369 0.51 21.83 20.58
CA LEU A 369 0.20 20.41 20.34
C LEU A 369 1.20 19.50 21.05
N CYS A 370 2.50 19.78 20.97
CA CYS A 370 3.53 19.01 21.64
C CYS A 370 3.32 18.97 23.16
N TYR A 371 3.02 20.11 23.80
CA TYR A 371 2.78 20.14 25.24
C TYR A 371 1.47 19.48 25.65
N ASN A 372 0.44 19.60 24.82
CA ASN A 372 -0.81 18.90 25.04
C ASN A 372 -0.62 17.37 24.96
N PHE A 373 0.13 16.88 23.96
CA PHE A 373 0.45 15.46 23.83
C PHE A 373 1.43 14.96 24.90
N ASP A 374 2.39 15.77 25.32
CA ASP A 374 3.26 15.48 26.47
C ASP A 374 2.44 15.18 27.73
N ASN A 375 1.49 16.08 28.04
CA ASN A 375 0.61 15.93 29.20
C ASN A 375 -0.30 14.70 29.06
N MET A 376 -0.87 14.48 27.87
CA MET A 376 -1.68 13.29 27.59
C MET A 376 -0.87 12.00 27.80
N LEU A 377 0.31 11.88 27.20
CA LEU A 377 1.15 10.69 27.31
C LEU A 377 1.67 10.47 28.74
N LYS A 378 2.03 11.54 29.47
CA LYS A 378 2.41 11.45 30.88
C LYS A 378 1.29 10.87 31.75
N ASN A 379 0.05 11.27 31.50
CA ASN A 379 -1.09 10.75 32.26
C ASN A 379 -1.46 9.31 31.89
N LEU A 380 -1.26 8.91 30.63
CA LEU A 380 -1.61 7.56 30.15
C LEU A 380 -0.52 6.51 30.43
N ILE A 381 0.74 6.86 30.16
CA ILE A 381 1.87 5.91 30.16
C ILE A 381 3.10 6.41 30.93
N GLY A 382 3.02 7.58 31.56
CA GLY A 382 4.15 8.22 32.24
C GLY A 382 5.24 8.65 31.26
N ASP A 383 6.49 8.50 31.69
CA ASP A 383 7.67 8.88 30.91
C ASP A 383 8.13 7.82 29.89
N LYS A 384 7.23 6.90 29.50
CA LYS A 384 7.54 5.76 28.62
C LYS A 384 7.39 6.10 27.13
N TRP A 385 7.97 7.20 26.69
CA TRP A 385 7.98 7.61 25.28
C TRP A 385 9.14 8.57 25.01
N VAL A 386 9.46 8.75 23.74
CA VAL A 386 10.48 9.68 23.22
C VAL A 386 9.88 10.46 22.05
N LEU A 387 10.48 11.59 21.70
CA LEU A 387 9.98 12.46 20.64
C LEU A 387 10.83 12.28 19.37
N GLY A 388 10.18 11.95 18.26
CA GLY A 388 10.80 11.88 16.94
C GLY A 388 10.27 13.00 16.05
N TRP A 389 11.15 13.57 15.22
CA TRP A 389 10.80 14.58 14.22
C TRP A 389 11.33 14.17 12.86
N GLU A 390 10.50 14.31 11.84
CA GLU A 390 10.89 14.20 10.44
C GLU A 390 10.75 15.60 9.83
N VAL A 391 11.86 16.15 9.34
CA VAL A 391 11.94 17.56 8.94
C VAL A 391 12.79 17.67 7.68
N VAL A 392 12.37 18.52 6.75
CA VAL A 392 13.18 18.90 5.57
C VAL A 392 14.37 19.74 6.04
N GLU A 393 15.55 19.54 5.43
CA GLU A 393 16.81 20.16 5.86
C GLU A 393 16.72 21.68 6.05
N GLU A 394 16.09 22.40 5.11
CA GLU A 394 15.87 23.85 5.21
C GLU A 394 15.12 24.25 6.50
N TYR A 395 14.11 23.48 6.89
CA TYR A 395 13.33 23.74 8.10
C TYR A 395 14.11 23.37 9.36
N TRP A 396 14.98 22.35 9.31
CA TRP A 396 15.87 22.06 10.43
C TRP A 396 16.81 23.24 10.70
N ASP A 397 17.45 23.77 9.67
CA ASP A 397 18.39 24.89 9.82
C ASP A 397 17.70 26.14 10.38
N LYS A 398 16.47 26.40 9.92
CA LYS A 398 15.64 27.53 10.37
C LYS A 398 15.09 27.34 11.80
N TYR A 399 14.75 26.12 12.21
CA TYR A 399 13.98 25.84 13.43
C TYR A 399 14.68 24.95 14.47
N LYS A 400 15.97 24.65 14.34
CA LYS A 400 16.71 23.84 15.33
C LYS A 400 16.56 24.32 16.78
N ASP A 401 16.62 25.64 17.03
CA ASP A 401 16.49 26.19 18.38
C ASP A 401 15.05 26.10 18.91
N TYR A 402 14.07 26.04 18.02
CA TYR A 402 12.68 25.75 18.36
C TYR A 402 12.53 24.31 18.85
N PHE A 403 13.08 23.32 18.13
CA PHE A 403 13.03 21.91 18.56
C PHE A 403 13.75 21.67 19.89
N LYS A 404 14.92 22.30 20.09
CA LYS A 404 15.67 22.27 21.35
C LYS A 404 14.85 22.82 22.52
N ARG A 405 14.12 23.91 22.31
CA ARG A 405 13.26 24.52 23.33
C ARG A 405 12.13 23.58 23.75
N ILE A 406 11.46 22.95 22.78
CA ILE A 406 10.38 21.99 23.03
C ILE A 406 10.90 20.81 23.86
N SER A 407 11.99 20.19 23.41
CA SER A 407 12.63 19.08 24.12
C SER A 407 12.97 19.45 25.58
N LYS A 408 13.57 20.64 25.78
CA LYS A 408 13.92 21.15 27.12
C LYS A 408 12.71 21.39 28.01
N LYS A 409 11.63 21.95 27.48
CA LYS A 409 10.42 22.25 28.24
C LYS A 409 9.65 20.99 28.61
N MET A 410 9.56 20.02 27.69
CA MET A 410 8.94 18.71 27.96
C MET A 410 9.80 17.81 28.85
N LYS A 411 11.11 18.11 28.95
CA LYS A 411 12.14 17.23 29.51
C LYS A 411 12.15 15.88 28.81
N CYS A 412 11.94 15.89 27.49
CA CYS A 412 11.92 14.72 26.64
C CYS A 412 13.07 14.81 25.64
N PRO A 413 13.98 13.82 25.61
CA PRO A 413 14.96 13.74 24.54
C PRO A 413 14.31 13.32 23.22
#